data_AF-A0A3C8CAU2-F1
#
_entry.id   AF-A0A3C8CAU2-F1
#
_cell.length_a   1.000
_cell.length_b   1.000
_cell.length_c   1.000
_cell.angle_alpha   90.00
_cell.angle_beta   90.00
_cell.angle_gamma   90.00
#
_symmetry.space_group_name_H-M   'P 1'
#
loop_
_entity.id
_entity.type
_entity.pdbx_description
1 polymer ?
#
loop_
_entity_poly.entity_id
_entity_poly.type
_entity_poly.pdbx_seq_one_letter_code
_entity_poly.pdbx_strand_id
1 'polypeptide(L)'
;IFENNCSICHGLTGNGDGPMASQFDPSPAVLSNAKLTGDANTTAYDNFEVINVGIANTAMMAWAGVLSETQIWDVTYYLRTFSNVNVQLPPVNLELATIESSADSNLATLVVEEVRGLLDKSLEIYKSGQGDDAAEVAFDAYLAYEKIESNLITKDKSLGVNLELAFSRYRGEIKRNAPFEHVQSLNNEINLKLSKGLELLKSEVGFTGMFFQSFSIIVREGFEAILIIAALIAFLIKSRNQARVKSIHIGVVVGILASFATAYIIQEILHLSMASQELLEGWIMLTAVVVLFWVSYWLVSKIETRKWQDYINKKMRGALSKGNTFTLGAVAFISVYREGFETVLFYKALYLYADNATGGIIPGFLAGCVVLAGVFYLINTLGMRIPIKWFFGFTSVLLYYMAFTFMGKGIHELQMGEQVSMNAADFLPSVHWLGMYPTWETFIGQAVLFAAFVFALVYTFIIKAELGTTQLQVETHQLQNSITQVHDLVEHISHHAKRCEVFLKDTPDEDLKELSEHLKEIDVRIHELFGHVKHVENQLQDEYEKLAKKAFEDK
;
A
#
# COMPACT_ATOMS: atom_id res chain seq x y z
N ILE A 1 7.97 31.65 10.45
CA ILE A 1 7.13 31.59 11.68
C ILE A 1 6.92 32.99 12.26
N PHE A 2 7.98 33.69 12.69
CA PHE A 2 7.87 35.06 13.24
C PHE A 2 7.08 36.03 12.34
N GLU A 3 7.39 36.04 11.04
CA GLU A 3 6.73 36.90 10.06
C GLU A 3 5.20 36.68 10.03
N ASN A 4 4.75 35.43 10.05
CA ASN A 4 3.32 35.11 9.92
C ASN A 4 2.54 35.24 11.23
N ASN A 5 3.21 34.99 12.37
CA ASN A 5 2.53 34.78 13.65
C ASN A 5 2.80 35.87 14.70
N CYS A 6 3.97 36.52 14.64
CA CYS A 6 4.43 37.44 15.69
C CYS A 6 4.52 38.89 15.20
N SER A 7 4.86 39.10 13.91
CA SER A 7 5.11 40.43 13.34
C SER A 7 3.85 41.32 13.30
N ILE A 8 2.65 40.72 13.31
CA ILE A 8 1.37 41.45 13.32
C ILE A 8 1.19 42.33 14.56
N CYS A 9 1.74 41.91 15.70
CA CYS A 9 1.73 42.66 16.95
C CYS A 9 3.09 43.30 17.23
N HIS A 10 4.20 42.58 16.97
CA HIS A 10 5.54 43.03 17.36
C HIS A 10 6.30 43.79 16.26
N GLY A 11 5.76 43.88 15.04
CA GLY A 11 6.42 44.48 13.89
C GLY A 11 7.49 43.59 13.26
N LEU A 12 7.79 43.81 11.98
CA LEU A 12 8.81 43.03 11.25
C LEU A 12 10.23 43.21 11.81
N THR A 13 10.50 44.33 12.45
CA THR A 13 11.78 44.66 13.08
C THR A 13 11.79 44.44 14.59
N GLY A 14 10.70 43.89 15.15
CA GLY A 14 10.57 43.64 16.58
C GLY A 14 10.39 44.91 17.42
N ASN A 15 9.98 46.04 16.85
CA ASN A 15 9.87 47.32 17.56
C ASN A 15 8.54 47.50 18.33
N GLY A 16 7.68 46.49 18.36
CA GLY A 16 6.36 46.60 19.00
C GLY A 16 5.39 47.50 18.22
N ASP A 17 5.64 47.69 16.93
CA ASP A 17 4.93 48.62 16.04
C ASP A 17 4.14 47.88 14.93
N GLY A 18 3.75 46.63 15.20
CA GLY A 18 2.94 45.84 14.28
C GLY A 18 1.59 46.50 13.97
N PRO A 19 0.94 46.17 12.84
CA PRO A 19 -0.34 46.76 12.43
C PRO A 19 -1.45 46.73 13.50
N MET A 20 -1.40 45.77 14.44
CA MET A 20 -2.36 45.66 15.55
C MET A 20 -1.83 46.22 16.88
N ALA A 21 -0.60 46.70 16.95
CA ALA A 21 0.04 47.11 18.21
C ALA A 21 -0.71 48.23 18.95
N SER A 22 -1.31 49.17 18.21
CA SER A 22 -2.08 50.29 18.77
C SER A 22 -3.44 49.88 19.35
N GLN A 23 -3.85 48.62 19.18
CA GLN A 23 -5.15 48.10 19.62
C GLN A 23 -5.07 47.38 20.99
N PHE A 24 -3.87 47.21 21.55
CA PHE A 24 -3.66 46.46 22.79
C PHE A 24 -3.14 47.34 23.94
N ASP A 25 -3.69 47.11 25.14
CA ASP A 25 -3.24 47.68 26.40
C ASP A 25 -3.06 46.55 27.44
N PRO A 26 -1.83 46.26 27.93
CA PRO A 26 -0.58 46.96 27.60
C PRO A 26 -0.12 46.71 26.15
N SER A 27 0.63 47.67 25.60
CA SER A 27 1.18 47.57 24.25
C SER A 27 2.17 46.40 24.10
N PRO A 28 2.30 45.80 22.89
CA PRO A 28 3.24 44.71 22.66
C PRO A 28 4.69 45.05 23.03
N ALA A 29 5.42 44.06 23.54
CA ALA A 29 6.82 44.22 23.91
C ALA A 29 7.71 44.59 22.70
N VAL A 30 8.69 45.45 22.95
CA VAL A 30 9.75 45.83 21.99
C VAL A 30 10.84 44.75 22.01
N LEU A 31 10.73 43.78 21.12
CA LEU A 31 11.62 42.61 21.02
C LEU A 31 13.05 42.97 20.59
N SER A 32 13.27 44.14 20.00
CA SER A 32 14.63 44.69 19.74
C SER A 32 15.34 45.17 21.01
N ASN A 33 14.65 45.25 22.16
CA ASN A 33 15.26 45.61 23.43
C ASN A 33 16.03 44.43 24.05
N ALA A 34 17.35 44.55 24.14
CA ALA A 34 18.23 43.54 24.74
C ALA A 34 17.85 43.12 26.16
N LYS A 35 17.25 43.99 26.96
CA LYS A 35 16.76 43.63 28.31
C LYS A 35 15.58 42.65 28.31
N LEU A 36 14.92 42.48 27.17
CA LEU A 36 13.77 41.59 27.01
C LEU A 36 14.11 40.34 26.20
N THR A 37 15.07 40.42 25.29
CA THR A 37 15.38 39.33 24.34
C THR A 37 16.82 38.86 24.39
N GLY A 38 17.68 39.41 25.24
CA GLY A 38 19.05 38.88 25.38
C GLY A 38 20.03 39.87 25.99
N ASP A 39 20.13 39.86 27.32
CA ASP A 39 21.22 40.43 28.10
C ASP A 39 21.72 39.41 29.13
N ALA A 40 22.66 39.81 30.01
CA ALA A 40 23.22 38.94 31.04
C ALA A 40 22.17 38.40 32.05
N ASN A 41 20.95 38.93 32.05
CA ASN A 41 19.88 38.56 32.97
C ASN A 41 18.67 37.91 32.25
N THR A 42 18.71 37.77 30.93
CA THR A 42 17.59 37.27 30.12
C THR A 42 18.05 36.17 29.17
N THR A 43 17.80 34.92 29.56
CA THR A 43 18.20 33.70 28.85
C THR A 43 17.28 33.41 27.67
N ALA A 44 17.73 32.55 26.75
CA ALA A 44 16.88 32.09 25.66
C ALA A 44 15.66 31.33 26.19
N TYR A 45 15.82 30.62 27.31
CA TYR A 45 14.73 29.91 27.96
C TYR A 45 13.65 30.86 28.51
N ASP A 46 14.03 32.02 29.04
CA ASP A 46 13.04 33.01 29.51
C ASP A 46 12.17 33.52 28.34
N ASN A 47 12.76 33.66 27.15
CA ASN A 47 12.03 34.00 25.93
C ASN A 47 11.16 32.85 25.43
N PHE A 48 11.69 31.62 25.45
CA PHE A 48 10.95 30.41 25.12
C PHE A 48 9.72 30.27 26.02
N GLU A 49 9.89 30.42 27.33
CA GLU A 49 8.81 30.30 28.32
C GLU A 49 7.71 31.33 28.03
N VAL A 50 8.06 32.60 27.77
CA VAL A 50 7.09 33.64 27.40
C VAL A 50 6.31 33.30 26.14
N ILE A 51 6.94 32.73 25.10
CA ILE A 51 6.23 32.31 23.89
C ILE A 51 5.37 31.08 24.17
N ASN A 52 5.91 30.12 24.92
CA ASN A 52 5.26 28.86 25.23
C ASN A 52 3.99 29.08 26.07
N VAL A 53 4.08 29.81 27.18
CA VAL A 53 2.97 29.98 28.13
C VAL A 53 2.19 31.29 27.96
N GLY A 54 2.71 32.27 27.23
CA GLY A 54 2.11 33.60 27.09
C GLY A 54 2.27 34.46 28.34
N ILE A 55 1.66 35.66 28.33
CA ILE A 55 1.72 36.61 29.46
C ILE A 55 0.30 36.93 29.92
N ALA A 56 0.02 36.60 31.18
CA ALA A 56 -1.28 36.84 31.81
C ALA A 56 -1.67 38.33 31.77
N ASN A 57 -2.97 38.59 31.54
CA ASN A 57 -3.56 39.94 31.40
C ASN A 57 -2.98 40.78 30.25
N THR A 58 -2.49 40.14 29.19
CA THR A 58 -2.07 40.80 27.95
C THR A 58 -2.65 40.08 26.73
N ALA A 59 -2.44 40.63 25.54
CA ALA A 59 -2.78 39.98 24.28
C ALA A 59 -1.79 38.87 23.86
N MET A 60 -0.69 38.70 24.59
CA MET A 60 0.30 37.65 24.32
C MET A 60 -0.21 36.30 24.83
N MET A 61 -0.87 35.55 23.95
CA MET A 61 -1.38 34.21 24.24
C MET A 61 -0.25 33.16 24.32
N ALA A 62 -0.57 32.01 24.92
CA ALA A 62 0.27 30.82 24.88
C ALA A 62 0.34 30.28 23.44
N TRP A 63 1.55 30.02 22.94
CA TRP A 63 1.76 29.36 21.65
C TRP A 63 1.97 27.85 21.78
N ALA A 64 2.09 27.34 23.02
CA ALA A 64 2.01 25.91 23.30
C ALA A 64 0.71 25.33 22.73
N GLY A 65 0.83 24.35 21.84
CA GLY A 65 -0.30 23.70 21.17
C GLY A 65 -0.72 24.35 19.84
N VAL A 66 -0.14 25.49 19.46
CA VAL A 66 -0.23 26.07 18.10
C VAL A 66 1.08 25.90 17.34
N LEU A 67 2.22 26.04 18.02
CA LEU A 67 3.55 25.77 17.49
C LEU A 67 4.15 24.56 18.22
N SER A 68 4.96 23.76 17.52
CA SER A 68 5.77 22.73 18.16
C SER A 68 6.85 23.36 19.04
N GLU A 69 7.37 22.61 20.02
CA GLU A 69 8.46 23.07 20.88
C GLU A 69 9.69 23.51 20.06
N THR A 70 10.04 22.75 19.02
CA THR A 70 11.10 23.09 18.05
C THR A 70 10.83 24.43 17.36
N GLN A 71 9.60 24.66 16.90
CA GLN A 71 9.21 25.93 16.25
C GLN A 71 9.21 27.12 17.21
N ILE A 72 8.89 26.90 18.48
CA ILE A 72 8.98 27.91 19.53
C ILE A 72 10.45 28.25 19.79
N TRP A 73 11.34 27.25 19.82
CA TRP A 73 12.79 27.46 19.90
C TRP A 73 13.35 28.20 18.67
N ASP A 74 12.93 27.85 17.45
CA ASP A 74 13.35 28.55 16.22
C ASP A 74 12.98 30.04 16.26
N VAL A 75 11.73 30.34 16.66
CA VAL A 75 11.30 31.73 16.84
C VAL A 75 12.09 32.38 17.96
N THR A 76 12.29 31.69 19.08
CA THR A 76 13.07 32.18 20.22
C THR A 76 14.47 32.61 19.76
N TYR A 77 15.21 31.75 19.06
CA TYR A 77 16.54 32.09 18.56
C TYR A 77 16.52 33.23 17.54
N TYR A 78 15.54 33.24 16.64
CA TYR A 78 15.34 34.34 15.70
C TYR A 78 15.11 35.67 16.41
N LEU A 79 14.28 35.73 17.46
CA LEU A 79 14.03 36.96 18.23
C LEU A 79 15.30 37.55 18.83
N ARG A 80 16.21 36.69 19.32
CA ARG A 80 17.46 37.13 19.95
C ARG A 80 18.41 37.80 18.95
N THR A 81 18.22 37.58 17.65
CA THR A 81 18.98 38.29 16.61
C THR A 81 18.63 39.78 16.52
N PHE A 82 17.44 40.20 16.97
CA PHE A 82 17.06 41.61 16.95
C PHE A 82 17.86 42.46 17.94
N SER A 83 18.26 41.89 19.07
CA SER A 83 18.94 42.60 20.15
C SER A 83 20.42 42.23 20.28
N ASN A 84 20.85 41.11 19.71
CA ASN A 84 22.22 40.63 19.79
C ASN A 84 22.80 40.31 18.41
N VAL A 85 23.51 41.29 17.86
CA VAL A 85 24.11 41.28 16.52
C VAL A 85 25.19 40.19 16.36
N ASN A 86 25.68 39.61 17.47
CA ASN A 86 26.75 38.61 17.48
C ASN A 86 26.27 37.19 17.80
N VAL A 87 24.95 36.94 17.91
CA VAL A 87 24.44 35.56 18.05
C VAL A 87 24.61 34.85 16.71
N GLN A 88 25.57 33.93 16.65
CA GLN A 88 25.61 32.93 15.59
C GLN A 88 24.43 31.99 15.80
N LEU A 89 23.42 32.13 14.96
CA LEU A 89 22.37 31.12 14.85
C LEU A 89 23.04 29.79 14.50
N PRO A 90 22.60 28.66 15.10
CA PRO A 90 23.01 27.35 14.61
C PRO A 90 22.73 27.30 13.10
N PRO A 91 23.65 26.78 12.27
CA PRO A 91 23.41 26.71 10.84
C PRO A 91 22.12 25.95 10.61
N VAL A 92 21.19 26.54 9.85
CA VAL A 92 20.05 25.80 9.29
C VAL A 92 20.65 24.82 8.30
N ASN A 93 21.01 23.65 8.82
CA ASN A 93 21.66 22.65 8.01
C ASN A 93 20.55 21.89 7.29
N LEU A 94 20.26 22.31 6.06
CA LEU A 94 19.32 21.62 5.17
C LEU A 94 19.73 20.15 4.95
N GLU A 95 21.02 19.80 5.14
CA GLU A 95 21.46 18.41 5.17
C GLU A 95 20.99 17.67 6.44
N LEU A 96 20.81 18.34 7.58
CA LEU A 96 20.26 17.71 8.81
C LEU A 96 18.78 17.34 8.67
N ALA A 97 17.98 18.17 8.00
CA ALA A 97 16.57 17.86 7.74
C ALA A 97 16.41 16.66 6.78
N THR A 98 17.34 16.50 5.82
CA THR A 98 17.39 15.29 4.99
C THR A 98 17.87 14.05 5.75
N ILE A 99 18.75 14.23 6.75
CA ILE A 99 19.25 13.16 7.62
C ILE A 99 18.19 12.69 8.63
N GLU A 100 17.28 13.56 9.09
CA GLU A 100 16.13 13.18 9.92
C GLU A 100 15.15 12.22 9.20
N SER A 101 15.18 12.16 7.86
CA SER A 101 14.33 11.28 7.05
C SER A 101 14.93 9.89 6.79
N SER A 102 16.26 9.73 6.95
CA SER A 102 16.90 8.43 6.83
C SER A 102 16.94 7.75 8.20
N ALA A 103 16.28 6.59 8.30
CA ALA A 103 16.41 5.69 9.45
C ALA A 103 17.80 5.03 9.46
N ASP A 104 18.86 5.84 9.45
CA ASP A 104 20.23 5.37 9.30
C ASP A 104 20.81 5.06 10.69
N SER A 105 21.17 3.80 10.91
CA SER A 105 21.86 3.34 12.11
C SER A 105 23.17 4.11 12.38
N ASN A 106 23.71 4.76 11.34
CA ASN A 106 24.86 5.66 11.43
C ASN A 106 24.51 6.99 12.11
N LEU A 107 23.33 7.57 11.85
CA LEU A 107 22.89 8.82 12.50
C LEU A 107 22.74 8.65 14.01
N ALA A 108 22.11 7.56 14.45
CA ALA A 108 21.98 7.26 15.87
C ALA A 108 23.36 7.13 16.55
N THR A 109 24.36 6.61 15.83
CA THR A 109 25.73 6.50 16.34
C THR A 109 26.39 7.89 16.45
N LEU A 110 26.29 8.72 15.40
CA LEU A 110 26.85 10.08 15.38
C LEU A 110 26.23 10.97 16.46
N VAL A 111 24.91 10.92 16.63
CA VAL A 111 24.20 11.68 17.65
C VAL A 111 24.61 11.23 19.06
N VAL A 112 24.70 9.94 19.32
CA VAL A 112 25.14 9.44 20.63
C VAL A 112 26.59 9.84 20.93
N GLU A 113 27.46 9.89 19.91
CA GLU A 113 28.84 10.38 20.05
C GLU A 113 28.90 11.90 20.32
N GLU A 114 28.08 12.70 19.63
CA GLU A 114 27.94 14.15 19.87
C GLU A 114 27.46 14.42 21.31
N VAL A 115 26.39 13.75 21.74
CA VAL A 115 25.83 13.85 23.09
C VAL A 115 26.88 13.52 24.15
N ARG A 116 27.65 12.44 23.95
CA ARG A 116 28.75 12.04 24.84
C ARG A 116 29.82 13.12 24.96
N GLY A 117 30.25 13.68 23.83
CA GLY A 117 31.24 14.77 23.83
C GLY A 117 30.77 16.00 24.60
N LEU A 118 29.49 16.37 24.45
CA LEU A 118 28.89 17.50 25.16
C LEU A 118 28.76 17.21 26.66
N LEU A 119 28.34 15.99 27.04
CA LEU A 119 28.27 15.55 28.43
C LEU A 119 29.63 15.58 29.14
N ASP A 120 30.68 15.09 28.49
CA ASP A 120 32.04 15.12 29.04
C ASP A 120 32.55 16.56 29.20
N LYS A 121 32.30 17.42 28.20
CA LYS A 121 32.64 18.85 28.26
C LYS A 121 31.89 19.57 29.39
N SER A 122 30.60 19.29 29.56
CA SER A 122 29.78 19.81 30.65
C SER A 122 30.38 19.44 32.02
N LEU A 123 30.81 18.19 32.19
CA LEU A 123 31.40 17.70 33.42
C LEU A 123 32.77 18.36 33.72
N GLU A 124 33.60 18.60 32.70
CA GLU A 124 34.87 19.32 32.83
C GLU A 124 34.68 20.78 33.28
N ILE A 125 33.72 21.49 32.66
CA ILE A 125 33.36 22.87 33.03
C ILE A 125 32.78 22.91 34.46
N TYR A 126 32.01 21.90 34.84
CA TYR A 126 31.49 21.81 36.20
C TYR A 126 32.63 21.65 37.21
N LYS A 127 33.65 20.86 36.88
CA LYS A 127 34.85 20.66 37.71
C LYS A 127 35.68 21.93 37.89
N SER A 128 35.68 22.85 36.90
CA SER A 128 36.35 24.15 37.01
C SER A 128 35.58 25.17 37.86
N GLY A 129 34.38 24.83 38.34
CA GLY A 129 33.55 25.69 39.19
C GLY A 129 32.59 26.61 38.42
N GLN A 130 32.44 26.42 37.11
CA GLN A 130 31.54 27.22 36.26
C GLN A 130 30.20 26.50 36.07
N GLY A 131 29.37 26.51 37.12
CA GLY A 131 28.09 25.75 37.15
C GLY A 131 27.08 26.18 36.08
N ASP A 132 26.97 27.48 35.78
CA ASP A 132 26.02 27.96 34.78
C ASP A 132 26.42 27.54 33.35
N ASP A 133 27.70 27.73 32.99
CA ASP A 133 28.25 27.29 31.71
C ASP A 133 28.15 25.76 31.54
N ALA A 134 28.38 25.00 32.62
CA ALA A 134 28.22 23.54 32.62
C ALA A 134 26.77 23.12 32.40
N ALA A 135 25.80 23.87 32.93
CA ALA A 135 24.38 23.61 32.76
C ALA A 135 23.88 23.97 31.36
N GLU A 136 24.51 24.93 30.68
CA GLU A 136 24.26 25.23 29.27
C GLU A 136 24.76 24.09 28.38
N VAL A 137 26.01 23.64 28.57
CA VAL A 137 26.54 22.52 27.78
C VAL A 137 25.78 21.20 28.07
N ALA A 138 25.29 21.01 29.30
CA ALA A 138 24.40 19.89 29.63
C ALA A 138 23.07 19.94 28.87
N PHE A 139 22.56 21.15 28.59
CA PHE A 139 21.36 21.35 27.80
C PHE A 139 21.62 21.10 26.31
N ASP A 140 22.76 21.56 25.79
CA ASP A 140 23.16 21.24 24.41
C ASP A 140 23.23 19.71 24.18
N ALA A 141 23.71 18.96 25.18
CA ALA A 141 23.70 17.49 25.12
C ALA A 141 22.29 16.90 25.04
N TYR A 142 21.31 17.51 25.72
CA TYR A 142 19.90 17.10 25.62
C TYR A 142 19.31 17.44 24.23
N LEU A 143 19.57 18.63 23.69
CA LEU A 143 19.14 19.02 22.35
C LEU A 143 19.70 18.09 21.27
N ALA A 144 20.95 17.66 21.42
CA ALA A 144 21.53 16.66 20.53
C ALA A 144 20.79 15.31 20.64
N TYR A 145 20.41 14.88 21.86
CA TYR A 145 19.65 13.65 22.08
C TYR A 145 18.22 13.69 21.52
N GLU A 146 17.55 14.85 21.54
CA GLU A 146 16.19 15.06 21.00
C GLU A 146 16.06 14.54 19.55
N LYS A 147 17.13 14.71 18.75
CA LYS A 147 17.22 14.22 17.36
C LYS A 147 16.93 12.71 17.21
N ILE A 148 17.19 11.91 18.24
CA ILE A 148 16.97 10.44 18.23
C ILE A 148 15.89 9.98 19.21
N GLU A 149 15.31 10.90 19.99
CA GLU A 149 14.38 10.59 21.08
C GLU A 149 13.10 9.93 20.58
N SER A 150 12.46 10.50 19.56
CA SER A 150 11.20 9.97 19.00
C SER A 150 11.35 8.54 18.50
N ASN A 151 12.47 8.27 17.81
CA ASN A 151 12.82 6.93 17.32
C ASN A 151 13.07 5.95 18.48
N LEU A 152 13.71 6.41 19.55
CA LEU A 152 13.97 5.59 20.73
C LEU A 152 12.68 5.30 21.52
N ILE A 153 11.81 6.29 21.71
CA ILE A 153 10.51 6.14 22.38
C ILE A 153 9.60 5.16 21.63
N THR A 154 9.68 5.16 20.29
CA THR A 154 8.94 4.22 19.45
C THR A 154 9.40 2.77 19.68
N LYS A 155 10.70 2.55 19.93
CA LYS A 155 11.25 1.21 20.21
C LYS A 155 11.13 0.79 21.68
N ASP A 156 11.37 1.71 22.61
CA ASP A 156 11.26 1.53 24.06
C ASP A 156 10.89 2.86 24.74
N LYS A 157 9.57 3.05 24.90
CA LYS A 157 8.98 4.23 25.55
C LYS A 157 9.51 4.44 26.97
N SER A 158 9.76 3.36 27.72
CA SER A 158 10.28 3.47 29.08
C SER A 158 11.68 4.02 29.08
N LEU A 159 12.55 3.54 28.19
CA LEU A 159 13.93 4.00 28.10
C LEU A 159 14.03 5.47 27.68
N GLY A 160 13.25 5.90 26.69
CA GLY A 160 13.24 7.31 26.22
C GLY A 160 12.85 8.29 27.33
N VAL A 161 11.72 8.05 28.01
CA VAL A 161 11.28 8.91 29.15
C VAL A 161 12.30 8.92 30.29
N ASN A 162 12.95 7.78 30.56
CA ASN A 162 13.99 7.70 31.59
C ASN A 162 15.30 8.42 31.22
N LEU A 163 15.56 8.65 29.93
CA LEU A 163 16.70 9.45 29.45
C LEU A 163 16.39 10.93 29.57
N GLU A 164 15.22 11.37 29.12
CA GLU A 164 14.73 12.76 29.28
C GLU A 164 14.79 13.24 30.74
N LEU A 165 14.27 12.41 31.66
CA LEU A 165 14.34 12.67 33.10
C LEU A 165 15.77 12.71 33.62
N ALA A 166 16.68 11.89 33.08
CA ALA A 166 18.07 11.84 33.50
C ALA A 166 18.83 13.11 33.06
N PHE A 167 18.62 13.60 31.84
CA PHE A 167 19.17 14.88 31.37
C PHE A 167 18.67 16.06 32.21
N SER A 168 17.36 16.11 32.47
CA SER A 168 16.75 17.14 33.32
C SER A 168 17.32 17.14 34.74
N ARG A 169 17.52 15.95 35.32
CA ARG A 169 18.11 15.79 36.65
C ARG A 169 19.59 16.18 36.66
N TYR A 170 20.37 15.75 35.68
CA TYR A 170 21.79 16.09 35.55
C TYR A 170 22.00 17.60 35.51
N ARG A 171 21.26 18.31 34.64
CA ARG A 171 21.29 19.77 34.57
C ARG A 171 20.80 20.44 35.84
N GLY A 172 19.72 19.94 36.44
CA GLY A 172 19.16 20.46 37.69
C GLY A 172 20.13 20.39 38.87
N GLU A 173 20.88 19.30 38.99
CA GLU A 173 21.90 19.13 40.05
C GLU A 173 23.14 19.99 39.82
N ILE A 174 23.54 20.22 38.55
CA ILE A 174 24.57 21.21 38.21
C ILE A 174 24.16 22.61 38.66
N LYS A 175 22.94 23.06 38.32
CA LYS A 175 22.39 24.38 38.70
C LYS A 175 22.31 24.57 40.22
N ARG A 176 22.17 23.48 40.99
CA ARG A 176 22.12 23.49 42.45
C ARG A 176 23.49 23.39 43.12
N ASN A 177 24.58 23.34 42.34
CA ASN A 177 25.94 23.14 42.84
C ASN A 177 26.07 21.86 43.69
N ALA A 178 25.46 20.76 43.25
CA ALA A 178 25.57 19.47 43.91
C ALA A 178 27.02 18.93 43.94
N PRO A 179 27.38 18.01 44.86
CA PRO A 179 28.72 17.44 44.91
C PRO A 179 29.15 16.84 43.55
N PHE A 180 30.40 17.08 43.14
CA PHE A 180 30.93 16.62 41.85
C PHE A 180 30.74 15.12 41.61
N GLU A 181 30.96 14.29 42.64
CA GLU A 181 30.75 12.84 42.55
C GLU A 181 29.28 12.48 42.21
N HIS A 182 28.32 13.26 42.70
CA HIS A 182 26.90 13.05 42.39
C HIS A 182 26.59 13.39 40.93
N VAL A 183 27.08 14.54 40.45
CA VAL A 183 26.91 14.99 39.07
C VAL A 183 27.60 14.03 38.09
N GLN A 184 28.80 13.54 38.43
CA GLN A 184 29.50 12.52 37.66
C GLN A 184 28.73 11.19 37.60
N SER A 185 28.08 10.78 38.70
CA SER A 185 27.24 9.57 38.70
C SER A 185 26.05 9.69 37.74
N LEU A 186 25.41 10.87 37.68
CA LEU A 186 24.29 11.13 36.76
C LEU A 186 24.77 11.14 35.30
N ASN A 187 25.94 11.71 35.03
CA ASN A 187 26.59 11.64 33.71
C ASN A 187 26.81 10.18 33.25
N ASN A 188 27.32 9.33 34.14
CA ASN A 188 27.54 7.91 33.86
C ASN A 188 26.22 7.15 33.61
N GLU A 189 25.16 7.49 34.35
CA GLU A 189 23.82 6.92 34.16
C GLU A 189 23.27 7.23 32.76
N ILE A 190 23.39 8.49 32.32
CA ILE A 190 22.98 8.91 30.97
C ILE A 190 23.77 8.13 29.92
N ASN A 191 25.10 8.06 30.06
CA ASN A 191 25.96 7.34 29.12
C ASN A 191 25.64 5.84 28.99
N LEU A 192 25.28 5.19 30.11
CA LEU A 192 24.86 3.79 30.11
C LEU A 192 23.51 3.60 29.40
N LYS A 193 22.54 4.48 29.66
CA LYS A 193 21.23 4.46 29.01
C LYS A 193 21.33 4.76 27.51
N LEU A 194 22.18 5.71 27.10
CA LEU A 194 22.47 6.01 25.69
C LEU A 194 23.08 4.79 24.97
N SER A 195 23.95 4.04 25.64
CA SER A 195 24.52 2.79 25.09
C SER A 195 23.44 1.75 24.80
N LYS A 196 22.50 1.57 25.73
CA LYS A 196 21.36 0.66 25.56
C LYS A 196 20.39 1.17 24.47
N GLY A 197 20.17 2.49 24.41
CA GLY A 197 19.34 3.10 23.38
C GLY A 197 19.91 2.92 21.98
N LEU A 198 21.23 3.04 21.83
CA LEU A 198 21.92 2.81 20.57
C LEU A 198 21.80 1.35 20.11
N GLU A 199 21.87 0.38 21.02
CA GLU A 199 21.67 -1.04 20.70
C GLU A 199 20.25 -1.32 20.18
N LEU A 200 19.23 -0.73 20.80
CA LEU A 200 17.84 -0.83 20.36
C LEU A 200 17.60 -0.11 19.03
N LEU A 201 18.17 1.07 18.84
CA LEU A 201 18.06 1.79 17.58
C LEU A 201 18.71 1.01 16.43
N LYS A 202 19.81 0.29 16.70
CA LYS A 202 20.45 -0.63 15.75
C LYS A 202 19.70 -1.93 15.51
N SER A 203 18.74 -2.32 16.36
CA SER A 203 17.93 -3.52 16.10
C SER A 203 16.88 -3.23 15.02
N GLU A 204 17.27 -3.41 13.76
CA GLU A 204 16.39 -3.41 12.57
C GLU A 204 15.45 -4.63 12.56
N VAL A 205 14.50 -4.66 11.62
CA VAL A 205 13.61 -5.80 11.36
C VAL A 205 14.46 -7.07 11.22
N GLY A 206 14.50 -7.87 12.29
CA GLY A 206 15.44 -8.99 12.39
C GLY A 206 15.26 -10.01 11.27
N PHE A 207 16.24 -10.90 11.13
CA PHE A 207 16.28 -12.01 10.16
C PHE A 207 14.89 -12.63 9.89
N THR A 208 14.12 -12.91 10.95
CA THR A 208 12.78 -13.50 10.88
C THR A 208 11.77 -12.66 10.10
N GLY A 209 11.76 -11.34 10.31
CA GLY A 209 10.84 -10.44 9.60
C GLY A 209 11.15 -10.41 8.10
N MET A 210 12.43 -10.25 7.75
CA MET A 210 12.88 -10.25 6.35
C MET A 210 12.68 -11.61 5.67
N PHE A 211 12.86 -12.69 6.43
CA PHE A 211 12.56 -14.05 5.97
C PHE A 211 11.10 -14.21 5.59
N PHE A 212 10.17 -13.85 6.49
CA PHE A 212 8.74 -14.02 6.23
C PHE A 212 8.24 -13.11 5.12
N GLN A 213 8.74 -11.87 5.02
CA GLN A 213 8.38 -10.97 3.93
C GLN A 213 8.84 -11.53 2.57
N SER A 214 10.12 -11.90 2.46
CA SER A 214 10.66 -12.54 1.26
C SER A 214 9.90 -13.82 0.90
N PHE A 215 9.73 -14.73 1.87
CA PHE A 215 8.97 -15.97 1.69
C PHE A 215 7.54 -15.70 1.18
N SER A 216 6.83 -14.76 1.79
CA SER A 216 5.46 -14.43 1.41
C SER A 216 5.37 -13.85 0.00
N ILE A 217 6.34 -13.02 -0.41
CA ILE A 217 6.37 -12.44 -1.76
C ILE A 217 6.49 -13.57 -2.79
N ILE A 218 7.56 -14.38 -2.73
CA ILE A 218 7.79 -15.40 -3.76
C ILE A 218 6.65 -16.43 -3.81
N VAL A 219 6.14 -16.86 -2.65
CA VAL A 219 5.04 -17.85 -2.59
C VAL A 219 3.78 -17.29 -3.23
N ARG A 220 3.47 -16.00 -3.05
CA ARG A 220 2.31 -15.37 -3.70
C ARG A 220 2.45 -15.35 -5.22
N GLU A 221 3.51 -14.70 -5.72
CA GLU A 221 3.68 -14.49 -7.17
C GLU A 221 3.89 -15.83 -7.90
N GLY A 222 4.71 -16.71 -7.32
CA GLY A 222 4.98 -18.02 -7.89
C GLY A 222 3.74 -18.92 -7.94
N PHE A 223 2.83 -18.79 -6.97
CA PHE A 223 1.60 -19.57 -6.95
C PHE A 223 0.62 -19.13 -8.04
N GLU A 224 0.50 -17.82 -8.29
CA GLU A 224 -0.31 -17.29 -9.38
C GLU A 224 0.18 -17.78 -10.74
N ALA A 225 1.51 -17.76 -10.95
CA ALA A 225 2.13 -18.36 -12.12
C ALA A 225 1.80 -19.86 -12.24
N ILE A 226 1.96 -20.62 -11.16
CA ILE A 226 1.65 -22.06 -11.13
C ILE A 226 0.19 -22.34 -11.49
N LEU A 227 -0.78 -21.56 -10.98
CA LEU A 227 -2.19 -21.77 -11.29
C LEU A 227 -2.49 -21.58 -12.78
N ILE A 228 -1.93 -20.54 -13.39
CA ILE A 228 -2.09 -20.29 -14.82
C ILE A 228 -1.47 -21.45 -15.62
N ILE A 229 -0.24 -21.84 -15.29
CA ILE A 229 0.46 -22.93 -15.98
C ILE A 229 -0.26 -24.26 -15.79
N ALA A 230 -0.71 -24.59 -14.58
CA ALA A 230 -1.49 -25.79 -14.30
C ALA A 230 -2.80 -25.82 -15.08
N ALA A 231 -3.50 -24.69 -15.20
CA ALA A 231 -4.72 -24.59 -16.01
C ALA A 231 -4.44 -24.84 -17.51
N LEU A 232 -3.36 -24.26 -18.04
CA LEU A 232 -2.94 -24.49 -19.44
C LEU A 232 -2.56 -25.96 -19.68
N ILE A 233 -1.81 -26.57 -18.76
CA ILE A 233 -1.41 -27.99 -18.84
C ILE A 233 -2.64 -28.89 -18.75
N ALA A 234 -3.51 -28.69 -17.75
CA ALA A 234 -4.73 -29.47 -17.56
C ALA A 234 -5.64 -29.41 -18.81
N PHE A 235 -5.73 -28.24 -19.44
CA PHE A 235 -6.48 -28.07 -20.68
C PHE A 235 -5.88 -28.88 -21.85
N LEU A 236 -4.55 -28.86 -22.03
CA LEU A 236 -3.89 -29.63 -23.09
C LEU A 236 -3.98 -31.14 -22.88
N ILE A 237 -3.90 -31.59 -21.62
CA ILE A 237 -4.11 -32.98 -21.24
C ILE A 237 -5.55 -33.40 -21.58
N LYS A 238 -6.55 -32.58 -21.21
CA LYS A 238 -7.97 -32.84 -21.50
C LYS A 238 -8.29 -32.83 -23.00
N SER A 239 -7.58 -32.00 -23.78
CA SER A 239 -7.73 -31.89 -25.23
C SER A 239 -6.94 -32.95 -26.03
N ARG A 240 -6.41 -33.99 -25.37
CA ARG A 240 -5.58 -35.07 -25.95
C ARG A 240 -4.34 -34.58 -26.71
N ASN A 241 -3.85 -33.37 -26.45
CA ASN A 241 -2.75 -32.75 -27.18
C ASN A 241 -1.51 -32.57 -26.28
N GLN A 242 -1.13 -33.66 -25.59
CA GLN A 242 -0.06 -33.65 -24.58
C GLN A 242 1.30 -33.26 -25.16
N ALA A 243 1.55 -33.51 -26.45
CA ALA A 243 2.79 -33.12 -27.13
C ALA A 243 3.07 -31.61 -27.05
N ARG A 244 2.03 -30.77 -26.94
CA ARG A 244 2.14 -29.31 -26.86
C ARG A 244 2.46 -28.78 -25.47
N VAL A 245 2.44 -29.63 -24.44
CA VAL A 245 2.85 -29.26 -23.07
C VAL A 245 4.32 -28.83 -23.02
N LYS A 246 5.16 -29.36 -23.91
CA LYS A 246 6.56 -28.93 -24.06
C LYS A 246 6.68 -27.43 -24.40
N SER A 247 5.79 -26.90 -25.25
CA SER A 247 5.80 -25.47 -25.61
C SER A 247 5.48 -24.57 -24.40
N ILE A 248 4.62 -25.02 -23.49
CA ILE A 248 4.35 -24.33 -22.22
C ILE A 248 5.61 -24.31 -21.36
N HIS A 249 6.29 -25.44 -21.19
CA HIS A 249 7.51 -25.51 -20.37
C HIS A 249 8.62 -24.61 -20.92
N ILE A 250 8.80 -24.56 -22.24
CA ILE A 250 9.73 -23.63 -22.89
C ILE A 250 9.35 -22.18 -22.55
N GLY A 251 8.06 -21.83 -22.68
CA GLY A 251 7.56 -20.50 -22.32
C GLY A 251 7.84 -20.14 -20.86
N VAL A 252 7.63 -21.07 -19.93
CA VAL A 252 7.92 -20.89 -18.49
C VAL A 252 9.40 -20.61 -18.26
N VAL A 253 10.30 -21.45 -18.81
CA VAL A 253 11.75 -21.30 -18.63
C VAL A 253 12.23 -19.97 -19.20
N VAL A 254 11.80 -19.61 -20.40
CA VAL A 254 12.15 -18.33 -21.03
C VAL A 254 11.60 -17.16 -20.21
N GLY A 255 10.41 -17.29 -19.64
CA GLY A 255 9.78 -16.27 -18.79
C GLY A 255 10.61 -16.01 -17.53
N ILE A 256 11.01 -17.07 -16.82
CA ILE A 256 11.86 -16.98 -15.62
C ILE A 256 13.20 -16.30 -15.96
N LEU A 257 13.86 -16.74 -17.03
CA LEU A 257 15.14 -16.15 -17.45
C LEU A 257 14.99 -14.67 -17.80
N ALA A 258 13.91 -14.30 -18.50
CA ALA A 258 13.61 -12.91 -18.82
C ALA A 258 13.37 -12.07 -17.56
N SER A 259 12.69 -12.60 -16.54
CA SER A 259 12.49 -11.89 -15.27
C SER A 259 13.81 -11.64 -14.53
N PHE A 260 14.71 -12.63 -14.48
CA PHE A 260 16.06 -12.42 -13.91
C PHE A 260 16.88 -11.41 -14.72
N ALA A 261 16.78 -11.44 -16.05
CA ALA A 261 17.44 -10.44 -16.90
C ALA A 261 16.91 -9.02 -16.62
N THR A 262 15.59 -8.87 -16.45
CA THR A 262 14.99 -7.59 -16.06
C THR A 262 15.46 -7.13 -14.68
N ALA A 263 15.60 -8.04 -13.70
CA ALA A 263 16.17 -7.72 -12.40
C ALA A 263 17.59 -7.13 -12.51
N TYR A 264 18.44 -7.78 -13.31
CA TYR A 264 19.80 -7.33 -13.55
C TYR A 264 19.84 -5.94 -14.23
N ILE A 265 19.02 -5.74 -15.27
CA ILE A 265 18.93 -4.45 -15.97
C ILE A 265 18.47 -3.33 -15.03
N ILE A 266 17.45 -3.59 -14.20
CA ILE A 266 16.97 -2.61 -13.21
C ILE A 266 18.09 -2.26 -12.21
N GLN A 267 18.86 -3.25 -11.75
CA GLN A 267 19.97 -3.01 -10.83
C GLN A 267 21.05 -2.10 -11.45
N GLU A 268 21.43 -2.34 -12.70
CA GLU A 268 22.47 -1.56 -13.40
C GLU A 268 22.02 -0.12 -13.72
N ILE A 269 20.78 0.06 -14.18
CA ILE A 269 20.25 1.40 -14.52
C ILE A 269 20.23 2.32 -13.29
N LEU A 270 19.87 1.79 -12.12
CA LEU A 270 19.73 2.56 -10.89
C LEU A 270 21.08 2.97 -10.28
N HIS A 271 22.14 2.19 -10.50
CA HIS A 271 23.48 2.51 -10.00
C HIS A 271 24.11 3.74 -10.69
N LEU A 272 23.60 4.13 -11.87
CA LEU A 272 24.15 5.20 -12.70
C LEU A 272 23.58 6.61 -12.36
N SER A 273 22.49 6.70 -11.59
CA SER A 273 21.79 7.97 -11.34
C SER A 273 21.80 8.34 -9.85
N MET A 274 22.94 8.86 -9.38
CA MET A 274 23.10 9.34 -8.01
C MET A 274 22.50 10.73 -7.78
N ALA A 275 22.07 11.42 -8.84
CA ALA A 275 21.28 12.64 -8.76
C ALA A 275 19.79 12.26 -8.98
N SER A 276 18.91 12.59 -8.03
CA SER A 276 17.44 12.32 -8.02
C SER A 276 16.95 10.92 -7.58
N GLN A 277 17.63 10.29 -6.61
CA GLN A 277 17.20 8.99 -6.07
C GLN A 277 15.78 9.03 -5.48
N GLU A 278 15.42 10.09 -4.74
CA GLU A 278 14.10 10.21 -4.10
C GLU A 278 12.94 10.35 -5.10
N LEU A 279 13.12 11.22 -6.11
CA LEU A 279 12.13 11.41 -7.18
C LEU A 279 11.88 10.11 -7.94
N LEU A 280 12.96 9.40 -8.26
CA LEU A 280 12.87 8.16 -9.01
C LEU A 280 12.21 7.06 -8.18
N GLU A 281 12.50 6.95 -6.88
CA GLU A 281 11.85 6.02 -5.96
C GLU A 281 10.34 6.31 -5.85
N GLY A 282 9.95 7.58 -5.68
CA GLY A 282 8.55 7.99 -5.63
C GLY A 282 7.75 7.61 -6.89
N TRP A 283 8.29 7.89 -8.08
CA TRP A 283 7.63 7.53 -9.35
C TRP A 283 7.52 6.01 -9.57
N ILE A 284 8.54 5.25 -9.17
CA ILE A 284 8.51 3.78 -9.24
C ILE A 284 7.41 3.25 -8.32
N MET A 285 7.28 3.77 -7.10
CA MET A 285 6.23 3.38 -6.17
C MET A 285 4.84 3.73 -6.69
N LEU A 286 4.62 4.94 -7.20
CA LEU A 286 3.32 5.31 -7.78
C LEU A 286 2.95 4.44 -8.99
N THR A 287 3.93 4.10 -9.82
CA THR A 287 3.72 3.15 -10.93
C THR A 287 3.34 1.77 -10.40
N ALA A 288 4.02 1.30 -9.35
CA ALA A 288 3.69 0.04 -8.68
C ALA A 288 2.28 0.04 -8.08
N VAL A 289 1.80 1.17 -7.52
CA VAL A 289 0.43 1.31 -7.00
C VAL A 289 -0.60 1.07 -8.09
N VAL A 290 -0.41 1.65 -9.28
CA VAL A 290 -1.33 1.45 -10.41
C VAL A 290 -1.37 -0.03 -10.83
N VAL A 291 -0.21 -0.67 -10.95
CA VAL A 291 -0.10 -2.09 -11.31
C VAL A 291 -0.75 -2.97 -10.23
N LEU A 292 -0.39 -2.77 -8.97
CA LEU A 292 -0.92 -3.49 -7.82
C LEU A 292 -2.43 -3.39 -7.70
N PHE A 293 -2.98 -2.19 -7.85
CA PHE A 293 -4.41 -1.98 -7.81
C PHE A 293 -5.12 -2.70 -8.96
N TRP A 294 -4.55 -2.62 -10.17
CA TRP A 294 -5.10 -3.30 -11.34
C TRP A 294 -5.09 -4.83 -11.18
N VAL A 295 -4.00 -5.40 -10.67
CA VAL A 295 -3.87 -6.84 -10.42
C VAL A 295 -4.78 -7.29 -9.28
N SER A 296 -4.81 -6.56 -8.16
CA SER A 296 -5.73 -6.83 -7.04
C SER A 296 -7.19 -6.84 -7.51
N TYR A 297 -7.60 -5.82 -8.27
CA TYR A 297 -8.95 -5.79 -8.86
C TYR A 297 -9.21 -6.97 -9.80
N TRP A 298 -8.24 -7.31 -10.64
CA TRP A 298 -8.36 -8.44 -11.55
C TRP A 298 -8.60 -9.75 -10.79
N LEU A 299 -7.85 -10.01 -9.71
CA LEU A 299 -8.01 -11.19 -8.87
C LEU A 299 -9.40 -11.24 -8.22
N VAL A 300 -9.84 -10.12 -7.63
CA VAL A 300 -11.18 -10.00 -7.02
C VAL A 300 -12.28 -10.30 -8.03
N SER A 301 -12.16 -9.79 -9.26
CA SER A 301 -13.14 -10.02 -10.33
C SER A 301 -13.23 -11.47 -10.79
N LYS A 302 -12.28 -12.33 -10.40
CA LYS A 302 -12.15 -13.73 -10.79
C LYS A 302 -12.39 -14.72 -9.66
N ILE A 303 -12.74 -14.26 -8.45
CA ILE A 303 -13.04 -15.11 -7.27
C ILE A 303 -14.15 -16.15 -7.56
N GLU A 304 -15.05 -15.89 -8.51
CA GLU A 304 -16.04 -16.87 -8.97
C GLU A 304 -15.43 -17.94 -9.90
N THR A 305 -15.45 -19.18 -9.45
CA THR A 305 -14.89 -20.36 -10.16
C THR A 305 -15.45 -20.57 -11.56
N ARG A 306 -16.70 -20.17 -11.85
CA ARG A 306 -17.31 -20.26 -13.19
C ARG A 306 -16.71 -19.25 -14.17
N LYS A 307 -16.55 -17.99 -13.75
CA LYS A 307 -15.99 -16.90 -14.59
C LYS A 307 -14.54 -17.16 -14.99
N TRP A 308 -13.77 -17.82 -14.12
CA TRP A 308 -12.42 -18.29 -14.44
C TRP A 308 -12.42 -19.36 -15.54
N GLN A 309 -13.26 -20.39 -15.40
CA GLN A 309 -13.37 -21.45 -16.40
C GLN A 309 -13.79 -20.91 -17.77
N ASP A 310 -14.75 -19.97 -17.82
CA ASP A 310 -15.21 -19.36 -19.06
C ASP A 310 -14.16 -18.49 -19.73
N TYR A 311 -13.39 -17.71 -18.95
CA TYR A 311 -12.27 -16.92 -19.47
C TYR A 311 -11.20 -17.79 -20.13
N ILE A 312 -10.82 -18.89 -19.46
CA ILE A 312 -9.85 -19.85 -20.00
C ILE A 312 -10.41 -20.49 -21.27
N ASN A 313 -11.65 -20.99 -21.24
CA ASN A 313 -12.28 -21.62 -22.41
C ASN A 313 -12.37 -20.66 -23.61
N LYS A 314 -12.72 -19.38 -23.40
CA LYS A 314 -12.89 -18.39 -24.49
C LYS A 314 -11.55 -17.96 -25.09
N LYS A 315 -10.55 -17.64 -24.26
CA LYS A 315 -9.21 -17.21 -24.72
C LYS A 315 -8.47 -18.37 -25.42
N MET A 316 -8.77 -19.60 -25.02
CA MET A 316 -8.07 -20.79 -25.51
C MET A 316 -8.70 -21.41 -26.77
N ARG A 317 -10.02 -21.31 -26.96
CA ARG A 317 -10.68 -21.65 -28.24
C ARG A 317 -10.17 -20.76 -29.39
N GLY A 318 -9.91 -19.48 -29.13
CA GLY A 318 -9.31 -18.56 -30.11
C GLY A 318 -7.83 -18.83 -30.40
N ALA A 319 -7.06 -19.32 -29.43
CA ALA A 319 -5.66 -19.70 -29.63
C ALA A 319 -5.50 -21.01 -30.43
N LEU A 320 -6.46 -21.95 -30.29
CA LEU A 320 -6.45 -23.22 -31.02
C LEU A 320 -6.87 -23.09 -32.50
N SER A 321 -7.74 -22.14 -32.85
CA SER A 321 -8.21 -22.00 -34.25
C SER A 321 -7.10 -21.62 -35.23
N LYS A 322 -5.99 -21.07 -34.75
CA LYS A 322 -4.81 -20.70 -35.56
C LYS A 322 -3.73 -21.79 -35.64
N GLY A 323 -3.90 -22.96 -35.01
CA GLY A 323 -2.99 -24.11 -35.15
C GLY A 323 -1.57 -23.94 -34.59
N ASN A 324 -1.15 -22.75 -34.16
CA ASN A 324 0.24 -22.44 -33.85
C ASN A 324 0.63 -22.83 -32.41
N THR A 325 1.56 -23.78 -32.27
CA THR A 325 2.15 -24.23 -30.99
C THR A 325 2.90 -23.11 -30.27
N PHE A 326 3.39 -22.12 -31.02
CA PHE A 326 4.03 -20.92 -30.49
C PHE A 326 3.10 -20.11 -29.58
N THR A 327 1.79 -20.03 -29.88
CA THR A 327 0.84 -19.20 -29.12
C THR A 327 0.70 -19.68 -27.68
N LEU A 328 0.75 -20.99 -27.44
CA LEU A 328 0.66 -21.55 -26.09
C LEU A 328 1.92 -21.27 -25.26
N GLY A 329 3.09 -21.37 -25.89
CA GLY A 329 4.36 -21.00 -25.26
C GLY A 329 4.44 -19.50 -24.97
N ALA A 330 3.97 -18.65 -25.88
CA ALA A 330 3.91 -17.20 -25.68
C ALA A 330 2.98 -16.80 -24.55
N VAL A 331 1.81 -17.45 -24.41
CA VAL A 331 0.89 -17.20 -23.29
C VAL A 331 1.53 -17.61 -21.96
N ALA A 332 2.18 -18.77 -21.90
CA ALA A 332 2.91 -19.20 -20.71
C ALA A 332 4.05 -18.23 -20.36
N PHE A 333 4.83 -17.81 -21.36
CA PHE A 333 5.90 -16.82 -21.23
C PHE A 333 5.39 -15.50 -20.68
N ILE A 334 4.37 -14.88 -21.31
CA ILE A 334 3.83 -13.58 -20.87
C ILE A 334 3.30 -13.67 -19.43
N SER A 335 2.64 -14.78 -19.10
CA SER A 335 2.08 -14.98 -17.76
C SER A 335 3.20 -15.06 -16.72
N VAL A 336 4.19 -15.93 -16.92
CA VAL A 336 5.33 -16.10 -15.99
C VAL A 336 6.19 -14.85 -15.92
N TYR A 337 6.45 -14.20 -17.06
CA TYR A 337 7.24 -12.97 -17.10
C TYR A 337 6.58 -11.84 -16.32
N ARG A 338 5.25 -11.70 -16.41
CA ARG A 338 4.50 -10.71 -15.64
C ARG A 338 4.65 -10.94 -14.13
N GLU A 339 4.35 -12.15 -13.65
CA GLU A 339 4.50 -12.48 -12.22
C GLU A 339 5.95 -12.32 -11.75
N GLY A 340 6.91 -12.71 -12.60
CA GLY A 340 8.33 -12.54 -12.30
C GLY A 340 8.79 -11.08 -12.31
N PHE A 341 8.23 -10.22 -13.16
CA PHE A 341 8.50 -8.79 -13.15
C PHE A 341 7.98 -8.12 -11.87
N GLU A 342 6.75 -8.46 -11.46
CA GLU A 342 6.18 -8.00 -10.19
C GLU A 342 7.01 -8.49 -9.00
N THR A 343 7.43 -9.76 -9.01
CA THR A 343 8.36 -10.32 -8.02
C THR A 343 9.64 -9.47 -7.91
N VAL A 344 10.26 -9.14 -9.03
CA VAL A 344 11.50 -8.33 -9.07
C VAL A 344 11.28 -6.96 -8.43
N LEU A 345 10.17 -6.29 -8.72
CA LEU A 345 9.84 -4.99 -8.12
C LEU A 345 9.62 -5.10 -6.60
N PHE A 346 8.91 -6.13 -6.13
CA PHE A 346 8.71 -6.33 -4.69
C PHE A 346 10.00 -6.65 -3.95
N TYR A 347 10.86 -7.48 -4.53
CA TYR A 347 12.16 -7.77 -3.94
C TYR A 347 13.04 -6.52 -3.91
N LYS A 348 13.00 -5.69 -4.96
CA LYS A 348 13.73 -4.42 -4.95
C LYS A 348 13.22 -3.50 -3.82
N ALA A 349 11.91 -3.36 -3.67
CA ALA A 349 11.32 -2.60 -2.56
C ALA A 349 11.69 -3.18 -1.20
N LEU A 350 11.73 -4.51 -1.06
CA LEU A 350 12.15 -5.19 0.17
C LEU A 350 13.63 -4.92 0.47
N TYR A 351 14.51 -4.95 -0.52
CA TYR A 351 15.92 -4.62 -0.35
C TYR A 351 16.14 -3.15 0.02
N LEU A 352 15.36 -2.22 -0.55
CA LEU A 352 15.40 -0.80 -0.16
C LEU A 352 14.90 -0.59 1.27
N TYR A 353 13.86 -1.33 1.67
CA TYR A 353 13.34 -1.31 3.04
C TYR A 353 14.28 -1.97 4.06
N ALA A 354 15.11 -2.92 3.61
CA ALA A 354 15.92 -3.75 4.49
C ALA A 354 17.30 -3.19 4.83
N ASP A 355 17.74 -2.11 4.17
CA ASP A 355 19.07 -1.50 4.30
C ASP A 355 20.18 -2.53 4.62
N ASN A 356 20.60 -2.65 5.88
CA ASN A 356 21.66 -3.58 6.31
C ASN A 356 21.17 -4.97 6.74
N ALA A 357 19.90 -5.13 7.14
CA ALA A 357 19.31 -6.38 7.62
C ALA A 357 18.86 -7.36 6.49
N THR A 358 19.60 -7.49 5.40
CA THR A 358 19.21 -8.32 4.23
C THR A 358 19.29 -9.84 4.45
N GLY A 359 19.86 -10.30 5.58
CA GLY A 359 20.18 -11.71 5.84
C GLY A 359 19.00 -12.69 5.76
N GLY A 360 17.77 -12.24 6.03
CA GLY A 360 16.56 -13.06 5.94
C GLY A 360 16.03 -13.25 4.51
N ILE A 361 16.41 -12.37 3.57
CA ILE A 361 15.76 -12.28 2.26
C ILE A 361 16.06 -13.52 1.40
N ILE A 362 17.33 -13.90 1.24
CA ILE A 362 17.71 -15.05 0.40
C ILE A 362 17.14 -16.37 0.95
N PRO A 363 17.26 -16.68 2.26
CA PRO A 363 16.67 -17.89 2.83
C PRO A 363 15.15 -17.94 2.66
N GLY A 364 14.45 -16.81 2.82
CA GLY A 364 13.00 -16.72 2.59
C GLY A 364 12.62 -17.05 1.15
N PHE A 365 13.37 -16.49 0.17
CA PHE A 365 13.17 -16.75 -1.26
C PHE A 365 13.36 -18.23 -1.59
N LEU A 366 14.45 -18.85 -1.10
CA LEU A 366 14.75 -20.26 -1.35
C LEU A 366 13.71 -21.19 -0.72
N ALA A 367 13.31 -20.92 0.53
CA ALA A 367 12.26 -21.67 1.20
C ALA A 367 10.93 -21.60 0.43
N GLY A 368 10.56 -20.41 -0.06
CA GLY A 368 9.37 -20.24 -0.88
C GLY A 368 9.45 -20.98 -2.21
N CYS A 369 10.59 -20.95 -2.90
CA CYS A 369 10.81 -21.74 -4.12
C CYS A 369 10.61 -23.25 -3.89
N VAL A 370 11.10 -23.79 -2.77
CA VAL A 370 10.90 -25.21 -2.40
C VAL A 370 9.42 -25.52 -2.18
N VAL A 371 8.70 -24.65 -1.46
CA VAL A 371 7.25 -24.80 -1.25
C VAL A 371 6.50 -24.77 -2.57
N LEU A 372 6.82 -23.82 -3.46
CA LEU A 372 6.20 -23.71 -4.79
C LEU A 372 6.45 -24.93 -5.67
N ALA A 373 7.66 -25.49 -5.65
CA ALA A 373 7.95 -26.74 -6.36
C ALA A 373 7.08 -27.90 -5.83
N GLY A 374 6.91 -27.98 -4.51
CA GLY A 374 6.00 -28.93 -3.87
C GLY A 374 4.54 -28.71 -4.27
N VAL A 375 4.06 -27.47 -4.27
CA VAL A 375 2.70 -27.10 -4.70
C VAL A 375 2.46 -27.45 -6.16
N PHE A 376 3.38 -27.12 -7.07
CA PHE A 376 3.28 -27.46 -8.48
C PHE A 376 3.17 -28.97 -8.68
N TYR A 377 4.02 -29.75 -7.99
CA TYR A 377 3.97 -31.21 -8.00
C TYR A 377 2.62 -31.74 -7.50
N LEU A 378 2.13 -31.24 -6.35
CA LEU A 378 0.84 -31.61 -5.77
C LEU A 378 -0.33 -31.33 -6.73
N ILE A 379 -0.37 -30.15 -7.37
CA ILE A 379 -1.43 -29.78 -8.32
C ILE A 379 -1.38 -30.69 -9.56
N ASN A 380 -0.20 -30.87 -10.14
CA ASN A 380 -0.03 -31.57 -11.42
C ASN A 380 -0.18 -33.09 -11.29
N THR A 381 0.20 -33.67 -10.15
CA THR A 381 0.17 -35.13 -9.94
C THR A 381 -1.05 -35.60 -9.14
N LEU A 382 -1.44 -34.89 -8.08
CA LEU A 382 -2.52 -35.33 -7.17
C LEU A 382 -3.88 -34.70 -7.51
N GLY A 383 -3.93 -33.76 -8.47
CA GLY A 383 -5.17 -33.12 -8.90
C GLY A 383 -5.89 -32.38 -7.77
N MET A 384 -5.16 -31.94 -6.73
CA MET A 384 -5.74 -31.30 -5.57
C MET A 384 -6.51 -30.04 -5.96
N ARG A 385 -7.77 -29.96 -5.50
CA ARG A 385 -8.62 -28.79 -5.68
C ARG A 385 -8.31 -27.78 -4.59
N ILE A 386 -7.40 -26.86 -4.88
CA ILE A 386 -7.10 -25.74 -3.99
C ILE A 386 -8.36 -24.86 -3.86
N PRO A 387 -8.71 -24.40 -2.65
CA PRO A 387 -9.80 -23.45 -2.45
C PRO A 387 -9.44 -22.07 -3.02
N ILE A 388 -9.58 -21.92 -4.33
CA ILE A 388 -9.28 -20.71 -5.13
C ILE A 388 -9.90 -19.46 -4.49
N LYS A 389 -11.12 -19.54 -3.97
CA LYS A 389 -11.83 -18.39 -3.37
C LYS A 389 -11.04 -17.74 -2.22
N TRP A 390 -10.54 -18.54 -1.28
CA TRP A 390 -9.80 -18.04 -0.12
C TRP A 390 -8.42 -17.53 -0.52
N PHE A 391 -7.76 -18.22 -1.45
CA PHE A 391 -6.47 -17.79 -1.97
C PHE A 391 -6.56 -16.42 -2.65
N PHE A 392 -7.42 -16.28 -3.67
CA PHE A 392 -7.57 -15.02 -4.40
C PHE A 392 -8.09 -13.90 -3.51
N GLY A 393 -8.97 -14.19 -2.55
CA GLY A 393 -9.43 -13.20 -1.57
C GLY A 393 -8.29 -12.69 -0.69
N PHE A 394 -7.50 -13.59 -0.10
CA PHE A 394 -6.37 -13.23 0.76
C PHE A 394 -5.27 -12.48 0.00
N THR A 395 -4.88 -12.97 -1.19
CA THR A 395 -3.84 -12.31 -1.99
C THR A 395 -4.30 -10.94 -2.49
N SER A 396 -5.58 -10.77 -2.86
CA SER A 396 -6.11 -9.46 -3.26
C SER A 396 -6.07 -8.43 -2.13
N VAL A 397 -6.42 -8.85 -0.90
CA VAL A 397 -6.36 -7.98 0.28
C VAL A 397 -4.91 -7.58 0.57
N LEU A 398 -3.97 -8.53 0.48
CA LEU A 398 -2.55 -8.26 0.68
C LEU A 398 -1.98 -7.32 -0.39
N LEU A 399 -2.31 -7.51 -1.66
CA LEU A 399 -1.87 -6.63 -2.75
C LEU A 399 -2.47 -5.23 -2.61
N TYR A 400 -3.73 -5.13 -2.19
CA TYR A 400 -4.35 -3.85 -1.90
C TYR A 400 -3.66 -3.15 -0.72
N TYR A 401 -3.36 -3.87 0.35
CA TYR A 401 -2.58 -3.35 1.48
C TYR A 401 -1.24 -2.78 0.99
N MET A 402 -0.49 -3.51 0.17
CA MET A 402 0.78 -3.03 -0.38
C MET A 402 0.61 -1.79 -1.27
N ALA A 403 -0.43 -1.76 -2.11
CA ALA A 403 -0.75 -0.60 -2.93
C ALA A 403 -1.05 0.62 -2.05
N PHE A 404 -1.78 0.41 -0.97
CA PHE A 404 -2.11 1.45 0.00
C PHE A 404 -0.86 1.99 0.70
N THR A 405 0.04 1.12 1.15
CA THR A 405 1.30 1.53 1.77
C THR A 405 2.22 2.25 0.79
N PHE A 406 2.32 1.76 -0.46
CA PHE A 406 3.17 2.36 -1.49
C PHE A 406 2.63 3.68 -2.02
N MET A 407 1.31 3.89 -2.00
CA MET A 407 0.72 5.19 -2.35
C MET A 407 1.21 6.27 -1.39
N GLY A 408 1.16 5.99 -0.09
CA GLY A 408 1.59 6.94 0.92
C GLY A 408 3.10 7.19 0.89
N LYS A 409 3.93 6.12 0.86
CA LYS A 409 5.39 6.26 0.74
C LYS A 409 5.81 6.94 -0.57
N GLY A 410 5.22 6.53 -1.71
CA GLY A 410 5.56 7.10 -3.02
C GLY A 410 5.26 8.60 -3.12
N ILE A 411 4.12 9.07 -2.58
CA ILE A 411 3.82 10.50 -2.50
C ILE A 411 4.82 11.20 -1.56
N HIS A 412 5.15 10.59 -0.42
CA HIS A 412 6.11 11.14 0.53
C HIS A 412 7.50 11.33 -0.08
N GLU A 413 8.02 10.36 -0.84
CA GLU A 413 9.32 10.51 -1.54
C GLU A 413 9.29 11.64 -2.58
N LEU A 414 8.14 11.85 -3.25
CA LEU A 414 7.97 13.00 -4.15
C LEU A 414 7.86 14.34 -3.41
N GLN A 415 7.40 14.34 -2.16
CA GLN A 415 7.44 15.53 -1.29
C GLN A 415 8.88 15.86 -0.89
N MET A 416 9.67 14.83 -0.54
CA MET A 416 11.11 14.98 -0.23
C MET A 416 11.92 15.42 -1.45
N GLY A 417 11.52 14.99 -2.64
CA GLY A 417 12.09 15.44 -3.92
C GLY A 417 11.62 16.82 -4.41
N GLU A 418 10.91 17.61 -3.58
CA GLU A 418 10.35 18.94 -3.89
C GLU A 418 9.38 19.00 -5.09
N GLN A 419 8.93 17.86 -5.62
CA GLN A 419 8.00 17.83 -6.76
C GLN A 419 6.54 17.95 -6.34
N VAL A 420 6.22 17.57 -5.10
CA VAL A 420 4.87 17.64 -4.51
C VAL A 420 4.90 18.53 -3.28
N SER A 421 3.88 19.36 -3.08
CA SER A 421 3.77 20.20 -1.89
C SER A 421 3.67 19.35 -0.62
N MET A 422 4.24 19.84 0.47
CA MET A 422 4.12 19.23 1.78
C MET A 422 3.23 20.11 2.66
N ASN A 423 1.93 19.85 2.64
CA ASN A 423 0.99 20.53 3.54
C ASN A 423 0.75 19.65 4.77
N ALA A 424 1.35 20.05 5.89
CA ALA A 424 1.17 19.37 7.17
C ALA A 424 -0.31 19.34 7.58
N ALA A 425 -0.74 18.20 8.10
CA ALA A 425 -2.09 17.99 8.60
C ALA A 425 -2.02 17.57 10.07
N ASP A 426 -1.98 18.57 10.96
CA ASP A 426 -1.63 18.40 12.38
C ASP A 426 -2.56 17.46 13.18
N PHE A 427 -3.75 17.17 12.65
CA PHE A 427 -4.73 16.28 13.28
C PHE A 427 -4.66 14.82 12.78
N LEU A 428 -3.83 14.53 11.77
CA LEU A 428 -3.76 13.22 11.14
C LEU A 428 -2.67 12.33 11.79
N PRO A 429 -2.99 11.06 12.11
CA PRO A 429 -2.02 10.16 12.74
C PRO A 429 -0.92 9.74 11.78
N SER A 430 0.33 9.66 12.27
CA SER A 430 1.43 9.04 11.54
C SER A 430 1.45 7.52 11.80
N VAL A 431 1.32 6.73 10.74
CA VAL A 431 1.35 5.26 10.81
C VAL A 431 2.27 4.72 9.72
N HIS A 432 3.57 4.68 10.03
CA HIS A 432 4.63 4.35 9.08
C HIS A 432 4.47 2.98 8.40
N TRP A 433 4.00 1.96 9.11
CA TRP A 433 3.79 0.62 8.52
C TRP A 433 2.62 0.60 7.51
N LEU A 434 1.70 1.55 7.59
CA LEU A 434 0.64 1.77 6.60
C LEU A 434 1.03 2.79 5.52
N GLY A 435 2.26 3.32 5.55
CA GLY A 435 2.69 4.42 4.69
C GLY A 435 1.92 5.72 4.94
N MET A 436 1.30 5.89 6.12
CA MET A 436 0.52 7.09 6.43
C MET A 436 1.44 8.14 7.06
N TYR A 437 1.69 9.23 6.32
CA TYR A 437 2.47 10.38 6.78
C TYR A 437 1.53 11.55 7.06
N PRO A 438 1.82 12.44 8.03
CA PRO A 438 0.91 13.49 8.46
C PRO A 438 0.83 14.67 7.47
N THR A 439 0.54 14.38 6.20
CA THR A 439 0.39 15.35 5.11
C THR A 439 -0.93 15.16 4.38
N TRP A 440 -1.55 16.25 3.91
CA TRP A 440 -2.82 16.17 3.18
C TRP A 440 -2.70 15.37 1.89
N GLU A 441 -1.60 15.51 1.16
CA GLU A 441 -1.40 14.86 -0.13
C GLU A 441 -1.34 13.34 -0.03
N THR A 442 -0.62 12.80 0.98
CA THR A 442 -0.52 11.34 1.18
C THR A 442 -1.86 10.74 1.58
N PHE A 443 -2.59 11.40 2.50
CA PHE A 443 -3.93 10.99 2.91
C PHE A 443 -4.96 11.07 1.79
N ILE A 444 -4.94 12.12 0.97
CA ILE A 444 -5.83 12.25 -0.19
C ILE A 444 -5.52 11.14 -1.19
N GLY A 445 -4.25 10.88 -1.51
CA GLY A 445 -3.85 9.81 -2.41
C GLY A 445 -4.35 8.44 -1.93
N GLN A 446 -4.15 8.13 -0.65
CA GLN A 446 -4.64 6.90 -0.02
C GLN A 446 -6.18 6.82 0.03
N ALA A 447 -6.87 7.93 0.29
CA ALA A 447 -8.33 8.00 0.30
C ALA A 447 -8.93 7.77 -1.10
N VAL A 448 -8.32 8.33 -2.15
CA VAL A 448 -8.72 8.08 -3.55
C VAL A 448 -8.57 6.61 -3.89
N LEU A 449 -7.44 5.99 -3.52
CA LEU A 449 -7.22 4.56 -3.74
C LEU A 449 -8.26 3.70 -3.00
N PHE A 450 -8.60 4.07 -1.77
CA PHE A 450 -9.65 3.40 -0.99
C PHE A 450 -11.04 3.54 -1.62
N ALA A 451 -11.40 4.74 -2.08
CA ALA A 451 -12.66 4.95 -2.79
C ALA A 451 -12.73 4.11 -4.07
N ALA A 452 -11.63 4.03 -4.83
CA ALA A 452 -11.53 3.19 -6.02
C ALA A 452 -11.70 1.71 -5.68
N PHE A 453 -11.13 1.23 -4.58
CA PHE A 453 -11.29 -0.15 -4.11
C PHE A 453 -12.73 -0.48 -3.71
N VAL A 454 -13.38 0.39 -2.93
CA VAL A 454 -14.78 0.23 -2.54
C VAL A 454 -15.67 0.22 -3.78
N PHE A 455 -15.47 1.14 -4.71
CA PHE A 455 -16.19 1.17 -5.98
C PHE A 455 -15.99 -0.14 -6.77
N ALA A 456 -14.77 -0.62 -6.86
CA ALA A 456 -14.43 -1.87 -7.55
C ALA A 456 -15.13 -3.08 -6.92
N LEU A 457 -15.23 -3.15 -5.59
CA LEU A 457 -15.98 -4.19 -4.88
C LEU A 457 -17.48 -4.11 -5.16
N VAL A 458 -18.08 -2.92 -5.01
CA VAL A 458 -19.51 -2.68 -5.28
C VAL A 458 -19.85 -3.02 -6.72
N TYR A 459 -19.04 -2.55 -7.68
CA TYR A 459 -19.25 -2.85 -9.09
C TYR A 459 -19.17 -4.36 -9.38
N THR A 460 -18.20 -5.05 -8.79
CA THR A 460 -17.97 -6.48 -9.05
C THR A 460 -19.04 -7.37 -8.44
N PHE A 461 -19.43 -7.11 -7.18
CA PHE A 461 -20.30 -8.00 -6.41
C PHE A 461 -21.78 -7.61 -6.47
N ILE A 462 -22.11 -6.33 -6.67
CA ILE A 462 -23.49 -5.84 -6.68
C ILE A 462 -23.94 -5.59 -8.12
N ILE A 463 -23.37 -4.57 -8.77
CA ILE A 463 -23.86 -4.06 -10.07
C ILE A 463 -23.74 -5.12 -11.17
N LYS A 464 -22.57 -5.75 -11.29
CA LYS A 464 -22.33 -6.75 -12.34
C LYS A 464 -23.09 -8.05 -12.11
N ALA A 465 -23.38 -8.40 -10.86
CA ALA A 465 -24.21 -9.57 -10.54
C ALA A 465 -25.65 -9.33 -10.99
N GLU A 466 -26.19 -8.14 -10.72
CA GLU A 466 -27.55 -7.74 -11.08
C GLU A 466 -27.75 -7.61 -12.61
N LEU A 467 -26.78 -7.06 -13.32
CA LEU A 467 -26.80 -7.00 -14.79
C LEU A 467 -26.81 -8.40 -15.43
N GLY A 468 -26.08 -9.35 -14.86
CA GLY A 468 -26.05 -10.74 -15.33
C GLY A 468 -27.40 -11.45 -15.18
N THR A 469 -28.14 -11.18 -14.10
CA THR A 469 -29.48 -11.74 -13.89
C THR A 469 -30.50 -11.18 -14.87
N THR A 470 -30.44 -9.89 -15.19
CA THR A 470 -31.36 -9.25 -16.15
C THR A 470 -31.14 -9.78 -17.56
N GLN A 471 -29.89 -9.99 -17.97
CA GLN A 471 -29.58 -10.52 -19.30
C GLN A 471 -30.06 -11.98 -19.46
N LEU A 472 -29.91 -12.80 -18.42
CA LEU A 472 -30.45 -14.16 -18.39
C LEU A 472 -31.97 -14.15 -18.57
N GLN A 473 -32.70 -13.26 -17.88
CA GLN A 473 -34.16 -13.14 -18.03
C GLN A 473 -34.58 -12.83 -19.48
N VAL A 474 -33.88 -11.89 -20.13
CA VAL A 474 -34.16 -11.52 -21.53
C VAL A 474 -33.88 -12.67 -22.50
N GLU A 475 -32.75 -13.36 -22.36
CA GLU A 475 -32.42 -14.52 -23.19
C GLU A 475 -33.43 -15.67 -22.99
N THR A 476 -33.86 -15.95 -21.77
CA THR A 476 -34.92 -16.95 -21.53
C THR A 476 -36.26 -16.56 -22.15
N HIS A 477 -36.66 -15.29 -22.08
CA HIS A 477 -37.91 -14.84 -22.69
C HIS A 477 -37.88 -14.97 -24.22
N GLN A 478 -36.72 -14.72 -24.84
CA GLN A 478 -36.54 -14.96 -26.27
C GLN A 478 -36.60 -16.45 -26.63
N LEU A 479 -36.03 -17.31 -25.79
CA LEU A 479 -35.99 -18.75 -25.99
C LEU A 479 -37.39 -19.36 -25.85
N GLN A 480 -38.15 -18.91 -24.87
CA GLN A 480 -39.55 -19.29 -24.67
C GLN A 480 -40.41 -18.86 -25.86
N ASN A 481 -40.32 -17.60 -26.30
CA ASN A 481 -41.01 -17.13 -27.51
C ASN A 481 -40.65 -17.95 -28.77
N SER A 482 -39.38 -18.34 -28.92
CA SER A 482 -38.94 -19.15 -30.07
C SER A 482 -39.52 -20.57 -30.01
N ILE A 483 -39.61 -21.15 -28.80
CA ILE A 483 -40.25 -22.46 -28.59
C ILE A 483 -41.74 -22.39 -28.94
N THR A 484 -42.45 -21.33 -28.51
CA THR A 484 -43.87 -21.12 -28.85
C THR A 484 -44.08 -20.95 -30.35
N GLN A 485 -43.20 -20.23 -31.06
CA GLN A 485 -43.29 -20.12 -32.53
C GLN A 485 -43.11 -21.46 -33.24
N VAL A 486 -42.17 -22.29 -32.77
CA VAL A 486 -41.99 -23.64 -33.31
C VAL A 486 -43.22 -24.50 -33.02
N HIS A 487 -43.80 -24.38 -31.83
CA HIS A 487 -45.04 -25.06 -31.45
C HIS A 487 -46.21 -24.72 -32.40
N ASP A 488 -46.46 -23.43 -32.61
CA ASP A 488 -47.54 -22.95 -33.50
C ASP A 488 -47.35 -23.42 -34.95
N LEU A 489 -46.09 -23.43 -35.43
CA LEU A 489 -45.76 -23.89 -36.78
C LEU A 489 -46.01 -25.39 -36.95
N VAL A 490 -45.60 -26.19 -35.96
CA VAL A 490 -45.81 -27.65 -35.93
C VAL A 490 -47.30 -27.98 -35.92
N GLU A 491 -48.10 -27.28 -35.12
CA GLU A 491 -49.55 -27.44 -35.09
C GLU A 491 -50.22 -27.07 -36.42
N HIS A 492 -49.78 -25.97 -37.04
CA HIS A 492 -50.28 -25.55 -38.35
C HIS A 492 -49.96 -26.57 -39.45
N ILE A 493 -48.75 -27.15 -39.46
CA ILE A 493 -48.37 -28.18 -40.45
C ILE A 493 -49.17 -29.47 -40.23
N SER A 494 -49.36 -29.93 -38.98
CA SER A 494 -50.23 -31.08 -38.68
C SER A 494 -51.65 -30.85 -39.20
N HIS A 495 -52.21 -29.66 -38.97
CA HIS A 495 -53.56 -29.34 -39.43
C HIS A 495 -53.67 -29.30 -40.96
N HIS A 496 -52.62 -28.87 -41.67
CA HIS A 496 -52.54 -28.91 -43.13
C HIS A 496 -52.40 -30.35 -43.65
N ALA A 497 -51.52 -31.15 -43.05
CA ALA A 497 -51.33 -32.55 -43.41
C ALA A 497 -52.63 -33.35 -43.30
N LYS A 498 -53.36 -33.18 -42.18
CA LYS A 498 -54.65 -33.81 -41.92
C LYS A 498 -55.73 -33.38 -42.91
N ARG A 499 -55.72 -32.10 -43.33
CA ARG A 499 -56.66 -31.59 -44.35
C ARG A 499 -56.36 -32.22 -45.72
N CYS A 500 -55.09 -32.35 -46.10
CA CYS A 500 -54.68 -33.03 -47.33
C CYS A 500 -55.05 -34.51 -47.34
N GLU A 501 -54.88 -35.22 -46.21
CA GLU A 501 -55.29 -36.62 -46.05
C GLU A 501 -56.80 -36.81 -46.34
N VAL A 502 -57.66 -35.92 -45.81
CA VAL A 502 -59.10 -35.96 -46.05
C VAL A 502 -59.45 -35.78 -47.54
N PHE A 503 -58.74 -34.90 -48.25
CA PHE A 503 -58.97 -34.70 -49.69
C PHE A 503 -58.53 -35.90 -50.54
N LEU A 504 -57.54 -36.67 -50.10
CA LEU A 504 -56.96 -37.77 -50.87
C LEU A 504 -57.69 -39.11 -50.69
N LYS A 505 -58.48 -39.24 -49.62
CA LYS A 505 -59.10 -40.49 -49.15
C LYS A 505 -60.05 -41.17 -50.14
N ASP A 506 -60.66 -40.42 -51.06
CA ASP A 506 -61.70 -40.90 -51.98
C ASP A 506 -61.20 -41.09 -53.43
N THR A 507 -59.88 -41.10 -53.66
CA THR A 507 -59.30 -41.14 -55.01
C THR A 507 -58.75 -42.54 -55.35
N PRO A 508 -59.06 -43.12 -56.53
CA PRO A 508 -58.70 -44.52 -56.85
C PRO A 508 -57.26 -44.75 -57.35
N ASP A 509 -56.40 -43.73 -57.34
CA ASP A 509 -55.03 -43.81 -57.85
C ASP A 509 -54.06 -44.42 -56.82
N GLU A 510 -53.19 -45.32 -57.27
CA GLU A 510 -52.22 -46.04 -56.43
C GLU A 510 -51.12 -45.09 -55.92
N ASP A 511 -50.70 -44.13 -56.76
CA ASP A 511 -49.75 -43.08 -56.39
C ASP A 511 -50.32 -42.14 -55.31
N LEU A 512 -51.64 -41.88 -55.33
CA LEU A 512 -52.31 -41.05 -54.33
C LEU A 512 -52.50 -41.76 -52.99
N LYS A 513 -52.60 -43.10 -52.98
CA LYS A 513 -52.60 -43.90 -51.75
C LYS A 513 -51.25 -43.86 -51.05
N GLU A 514 -50.16 -44.01 -51.80
CA GLU A 514 -48.80 -43.88 -51.26
C GLU A 514 -48.59 -42.48 -50.65
N LEU A 515 -49.05 -41.44 -51.36
CA LEU A 515 -49.00 -40.05 -50.87
C LEU A 515 -49.81 -39.84 -49.57
N SER A 516 -50.97 -40.48 -49.46
CA SER A 516 -51.78 -40.47 -48.24
C SER A 516 -51.09 -41.18 -47.07
N GLU A 517 -50.37 -42.29 -47.30
CA GLU A 517 -49.59 -42.96 -46.26
C GLU A 517 -48.42 -42.10 -45.77
N HIS A 518 -47.69 -41.46 -46.70
CA HIS A 518 -46.62 -40.52 -46.33
C HIS A 518 -47.13 -39.33 -45.52
N LEU A 519 -48.30 -38.77 -45.86
CA LEU A 519 -48.91 -37.68 -45.09
C LEU A 519 -49.27 -38.12 -43.67
N LYS A 520 -49.74 -39.37 -43.51
CA LYS A 520 -50.05 -39.94 -42.20
C LYS A 520 -48.80 -40.18 -41.35
N GLU A 521 -47.71 -40.65 -41.97
CA GLU A 521 -46.42 -40.78 -41.30
C GLU A 521 -45.86 -39.40 -40.88
N ILE A 522 -45.99 -38.39 -41.74
CA ILE A 522 -45.60 -37.01 -41.44
C ILE A 522 -46.41 -36.48 -40.23
N ASP A 523 -47.73 -36.67 -40.18
CA ASP A 523 -48.55 -36.23 -39.05
C ASP A 523 -48.12 -36.89 -37.73
N VAL A 524 -47.83 -38.20 -37.74
CA VAL A 524 -47.32 -38.92 -36.56
C VAL A 524 -45.99 -38.35 -36.10
N ARG A 525 -45.04 -38.09 -37.01
CA ARG A 525 -43.73 -37.50 -36.69
C ARG A 525 -43.84 -36.07 -36.15
N ILE A 526 -44.78 -35.28 -36.66
CA ILE A 526 -45.06 -33.93 -36.16
C ILE A 526 -45.63 -34.00 -34.74
N HIS A 527 -46.49 -34.97 -34.44
CA HIS A 527 -47.01 -35.19 -33.09
C HIS A 527 -45.93 -35.63 -32.10
N GLU A 528 -44.98 -36.47 -32.51
CA GLU A 528 -43.80 -36.83 -31.70
C GLU A 528 -42.92 -35.60 -31.41
N LEU A 529 -42.67 -34.77 -32.43
CA LEU A 529 -41.90 -33.53 -32.30
C LEU A 529 -42.58 -32.57 -31.32
N PHE A 530 -43.89 -32.41 -31.42
CA PHE A 530 -44.70 -31.61 -30.49
C PHE A 530 -44.51 -32.08 -29.03
N GLY A 531 -44.54 -33.40 -28.80
CA GLY A 531 -44.30 -33.99 -27.49
C GLY A 531 -42.92 -33.65 -26.93
N HIS A 532 -41.88 -33.70 -27.76
CA HIS A 532 -40.52 -33.30 -27.34
C HIS A 532 -40.41 -31.81 -27.01
N VAL A 533 -40.99 -30.94 -27.84
CA VAL A 533 -40.98 -29.48 -27.60
C VAL A 533 -41.65 -29.15 -26.26
N LYS A 534 -42.82 -29.74 -25.99
CA LYS A 534 -43.55 -29.56 -24.73
C LYS A 534 -42.80 -30.12 -23.51
N HIS A 535 -42.06 -31.21 -23.69
CA HIS A 535 -41.21 -31.76 -22.62
C HIS A 535 -40.07 -30.79 -22.25
N VAL A 536 -39.42 -30.19 -23.24
CA VAL A 536 -38.35 -29.20 -23.00
C VAL A 536 -38.89 -27.94 -22.33
N GLU A 537 -40.06 -27.46 -22.76
CA GLU A 537 -40.74 -26.31 -22.14
C GLU A 537 -41.02 -26.55 -20.65
N ASN A 538 -41.60 -27.70 -20.31
CA ASN A 538 -41.89 -28.06 -18.91
C ASN A 538 -40.61 -28.18 -18.06
N GLN A 539 -39.53 -28.77 -18.60
CA GLN A 539 -38.27 -28.88 -17.86
C GLN A 539 -37.63 -27.52 -17.58
N LEU A 540 -37.73 -26.57 -18.52
CA LEU A 540 -37.24 -25.21 -18.33
C LEU A 540 -38.02 -24.48 -17.24
N GLN A 541 -39.35 -24.65 -17.20
CA GLN A 541 -40.20 -24.04 -16.19
C GLN A 541 -39.91 -24.58 -14.78
N ASP A 542 -39.73 -25.89 -14.64
CA ASP A 542 -39.38 -26.56 -13.38
C ASP A 542 -38.02 -26.11 -12.83
N GLU A 543 -37.00 -25.99 -13.68
CA GLU A 543 -35.68 -25.49 -13.27
C GLU A 543 -35.73 -24.02 -12.85
N TYR A 544 -36.60 -23.23 -13.46
CA TYR A 544 -36.78 -21.83 -13.08
C TYR A 544 -37.45 -21.68 -11.72
N GLU A 545 -38.49 -22.45 -11.42
CA GLU A 545 -39.11 -22.46 -10.09
C GLU A 545 -38.11 -22.87 -9.00
N LYS A 546 -37.24 -23.84 -9.28
CA LYS A 546 -36.16 -24.23 -8.36
C LYS A 546 -35.14 -23.11 -8.13
N LEU A 547 -34.70 -22.44 -9.20
CA LEU A 547 -33.74 -21.33 -9.09
C LEU A 547 -34.35 -20.12 -8.35
N ALA A 548 -35.62 -19.81 -8.60
CA ALA A 548 -36.34 -18.76 -7.89
C ALA A 548 -36.49 -19.08 -6.39
N LYS A 549 -36.86 -20.31 -6.04
CA LYS A 549 -36.93 -20.77 -4.64
C LYS A 549 -35.59 -20.63 -3.93
N LYS A 550 -34.51 -21.03 -4.59
CA LYS A 550 -33.15 -20.99 -4.03
C LYS A 550 -32.65 -19.56 -3.78
N ALA A 551 -33.00 -18.63 -4.66
CA ALA A 551 -32.68 -17.21 -4.47
C ALA A 551 -33.47 -16.55 -3.32
N PHE A 552 -34.64 -17.10 -2.95
CA PHE A 552 -35.41 -16.66 -1.80
C PHE A 552 -34.97 -17.30 -0.47
N GLU A 553 -34.41 -18.51 -0.50
CA GLU A 553 -33.87 -19.20 0.68
C GLU A 553 -32.46 -18.72 1.08
N ASP A 554 -31.68 -18.16 0.13
CA ASP A 554 -30.35 -17.57 0.38
C ASP A 554 -30.37 -16.08 0.80
N LYS A 555 -31.56 -15.47 0.95
CA LYS A 555 -31.78 -14.15 1.58
C LYS A 555 -32.25 -14.33 3.02
#